data_AF-A0A4P6B9W7-F1
#
_entry.id   AF-A0A4P6B9W7-F1
#
_cell.length_a   1.000
_cell.length_b   1.000
_cell.length_c   1.000
_cell.angle_alpha   90.00
_cell.angle_beta   90.00
_cell.angle_gamma   90.00
#
_symmetry.space_group_name_H-M   'P 1'
#
loop_
_entity.id
_entity.type
_entity.pdbx_description
1 polymer ?
#
loop_
_entity_poly.entity_id
_entity_poly.type
_entity_poly.pdbx_seq_one_letter_code
_entity_poly.pdbx_strand_id
1 'polypeptide(L)'
;MARRAAGGAAASNIMCIIAVAIERKLTYEEIENCFFNNPDGAGVAWSSGGKNHLRKGFMDVEEFIEFYARKVNALPHVVHFRKATSGGVSPEMTHPFIVDLQSPLRLTWSGKKPLLFHNGVIQRWEDIFLRFVPDVLRELRRSRKGSYLPPGPWSDTRAAAVITAFAGEGILSFLGGKYAVIDRGHVRTYGKFVEEKGILFSNTSYKNIRLSKGGSGFPYTWVPKGNADAAVRNGSAVEVESVAEEWWVRR
;
A
#
# COMPACT_ATOMS: atom_id res chain seq x y z
N MET A 1 46.38 -11.15 15.16
CA MET A 1 45.57 -10.76 13.99
C MET A 1 44.21 -11.45 14.08
N ALA A 2 43.21 -10.80 14.68
CA ALA A 2 41.87 -11.36 14.81
C ALA A 2 40.96 -10.81 13.70
N ARG A 3 40.46 -11.69 12.83
CA ARG A 3 39.48 -11.39 11.78
C ARG A 3 38.14 -11.05 12.44
N ARG A 4 37.65 -9.81 12.24
CA ARG A 4 36.26 -9.46 12.52
C ARG A 4 35.39 -10.01 11.39
N ALA A 5 34.51 -10.94 11.73
CA ALA A 5 33.45 -11.41 10.85
C ALA A 5 32.50 -10.23 10.56
N ALA A 6 32.36 -9.90 9.28
CA ALA A 6 31.33 -8.98 8.81
C ALA A 6 29.97 -9.67 8.97
N GLY A 7 29.19 -9.20 9.95
CA GLY A 7 27.77 -9.53 10.03
C GLY A 7 27.07 -8.92 8.82
N GLY A 8 26.67 -9.78 7.87
CA GLY A 8 25.81 -9.38 6.77
C GLY A 8 24.47 -8.92 7.34
N ALA A 9 24.22 -7.62 7.32
CA ALA A 9 22.89 -7.09 7.53
C ALA A 9 22.00 -7.67 6.42
N ALA A 10 20.98 -8.46 6.81
CA ALA A 10 19.94 -8.86 5.89
C ALA A 10 19.38 -7.60 5.25
N ALA A 11 19.49 -7.48 3.93
CA ALA A 11 18.90 -6.37 3.19
C ALA A 11 17.42 -6.32 3.55
N SER A 12 17.01 -5.28 4.28
CA SER A 12 15.60 -4.99 4.47
C SER A 12 15.04 -4.82 3.06
N ASN A 13 14.19 -5.74 2.61
CA ASN A 13 13.58 -5.62 1.29
C ASN A 13 12.56 -4.47 1.36
N ILE A 14 13.04 -3.27 1.07
CA ILE A 14 12.28 -2.03 0.96
C ILE A 14 11.48 -2.10 -0.34
N MET A 15 10.42 -2.90 -0.38
CA MET A 15 9.57 -3.03 -1.55
C MET A 15 8.12 -3.20 -1.13
N CYS A 16 7.27 -2.25 -1.49
CA CYS A 16 5.82 -2.35 -1.41
C CYS A 16 5.30 -3.63 -2.10
N ILE A 17 4.02 -3.94 -1.94
CA ILE A 17 3.37 -5.03 -2.68
C ILE A 17 2.12 -4.52 -3.35
N ILE A 18 2.13 -4.50 -4.69
CA ILE A 18 0.91 -4.50 -5.51
C ILE A 18 0.46 -5.96 -5.68
N ALA A 19 -0.83 -6.20 -5.43
CA ALA A 19 -1.53 -7.43 -5.76
C ALA A 19 -2.72 -7.11 -6.68
N VAL A 20 -2.71 -7.65 -7.90
CA VAL A 20 -3.81 -7.55 -8.85
C VAL A 20 -4.64 -8.83 -8.75
N ALA A 21 -5.81 -8.71 -8.15
CA ALA A 21 -6.78 -9.79 -8.04
C ALA A 21 -7.54 -9.95 -9.35
N ILE A 22 -7.28 -11.04 -10.08
CA ILE A 22 -7.90 -11.31 -11.40
C ILE A 22 -9.05 -12.30 -11.24
N GLU A 23 -8.79 -13.46 -10.63
CA GLU A 23 -9.76 -14.56 -10.57
C GLU A 23 -10.36 -14.73 -9.17
N ARG A 24 -9.65 -14.28 -8.13
CA ARG A 24 -10.09 -14.39 -6.73
C ARG A 24 -9.65 -13.18 -5.92
N LYS A 25 -10.22 -13.04 -4.73
CA LYS A 25 -9.74 -12.12 -3.69
C LYS A 25 -8.47 -12.65 -3.04
N LEU A 26 -7.70 -11.74 -2.43
CA LEU A 26 -6.65 -12.10 -1.50
C LEU A 26 -7.25 -12.86 -0.31
N THR A 27 -6.54 -13.87 0.17
CA THR A 27 -6.91 -14.57 1.41
C THR A 27 -6.57 -13.69 2.61
N TYR A 28 -7.17 -14.01 3.76
CA TYR A 28 -6.85 -13.35 5.03
C TYR A 28 -5.34 -13.42 5.32
N GLU A 29 -4.74 -14.60 5.17
CA GLU A 29 -3.31 -14.83 5.39
C GLU A 29 -2.43 -14.03 4.42
N GLU A 30 -2.80 -13.93 3.14
CA GLU A 30 -2.07 -13.11 2.16
C GLU A 30 -2.11 -11.63 2.56
N ILE A 31 -3.25 -11.13 3.02
CA ILE A 31 -3.40 -9.74 3.48
C ILE A 31 -2.53 -9.48 4.70
N GLU A 32 -2.60 -10.34 5.72
CA GLU A 32 -1.78 -10.21 6.93
C GLU A 32 -0.28 -10.23 6.60
N ASN A 33 0.16 -11.19 5.78
CA ASN A 33 1.57 -11.29 5.39
C ASN A 33 2.01 -10.07 4.57
N CYS A 34 1.17 -9.56 3.66
CA CYS A 34 1.49 -8.36 2.91
C CYS A 34 1.61 -7.14 3.82
N PHE A 35 0.64 -6.93 4.72
CA PHE A 35 0.59 -5.77 5.61
C PHE A 35 1.72 -5.82 6.66
N PHE A 36 2.01 -6.98 7.24
CA PHE A 36 3.10 -7.14 8.20
C PHE A 36 4.46 -6.72 7.62
N ASN A 37 4.72 -7.12 6.38
CA ASN A 37 5.95 -6.75 5.68
C ASN A 37 5.94 -5.27 5.20
N ASN A 38 4.76 -4.66 5.08
CA ASN A 38 4.54 -3.32 4.52
C ASN A 38 3.49 -2.54 5.35
N PRO A 39 3.84 -2.15 6.60
CA PRO A 39 2.86 -1.64 7.57
C PRO A 39 2.54 -0.15 7.40
N ASP A 40 3.11 0.53 6.41
CA ASP A 40 2.97 1.99 6.24
C ASP A 40 1.70 2.37 5.45
N GLY A 41 0.72 1.47 5.47
CA GLY A 41 -0.64 1.66 5.01
C GLY A 41 -1.03 0.82 3.80
N ALA A 42 -2.34 0.59 3.63
CA ALA A 42 -2.91 -0.12 2.49
C ALA A 42 -3.96 0.71 1.74
N GLY A 43 -4.21 0.33 0.50
CA GLY A 43 -5.32 0.84 -0.29
C GLY A 43 -5.72 -0.09 -1.41
N VAL A 44 -6.95 0.08 -1.87
CA VAL A 44 -7.60 -0.78 -2.86
C VAL A 44 -8.37 0.04 -3.88
N ALA A 45 -8.39 -0.44 -5.12
CA ALA A 45 -9.21 0.09 -6.18
C ALA A 45 -9.90 -1.00 -6.99
N TRP A 46 -11.15 -0.74 -7.38
CA TRP A 46 -11.97 -1.65 -8.16
C TRP A 46 -12.85 -0.85 -9.13
N SER A 47 -13.39 -1.51 -10.15
CA SER A 47 -14.36 -0.90 -11.06
C SER A 47 -15.75 -1.48 -10.83
N SER A 48 -16.77 -0.63 -10.76
CA SER A 48 -18.18 -1.02 -10.67
C SER A 48 -19.07 0.09 -11.22
N GLY A 49 -20.22 -0.27 -11.81
CA GLY A 49 -21.17 0.72 -12.33
C GLY A 49 -20.57 1.71 -13.34
N GLY A 50 -19.62 1.28 -14.17
CA GLY A 50 -18.94 2.12 -15.16
C GLY A 50 -18.00 3.18 -14.57
N LYS A 51 -17.64 3.08 -13.28
CA LYS A 51 -16.71 3.96 -12.57
C LYS A 51 -15.60 3.14 -11.93
N ASN A 52 -14.46 3.78 -11.72
CA ASN A 52 -13.39 3.32 -10.85
C ASN A 52 -13.63 3.88 -9.45
N HIS A 53 -13.33 3.08 -8.45
CA HIS A 53 -13.45 3.42 -7.04
C HIS A 53 -12.09 3.21 -6.37
N LEU A 54 -11.77 4.05 -5.40
CA LEU A 54 -10.65 3.82 -4.49
C LEU A 54 -11.08 4.02 -3.05
N ARG A 55 -10.47 3.24 -2.17
CA ARG A 55 -10.38 3.51 -0.74
C ARG A 55 -8.95 3.21 -0.30
N LYS A 56 -8.31 4.17 0.36
CA LYS A 56 -6.91 4.08 0.79
C LYS A 56 -6.70 4.77 2.13
N GLY A 57 -5.50 4.61 2.67
CA GLY A 57 -5.12 5.16 3.96
C GLY A 57 -5.52 4.26 5.13
N PHE A 58 -5.66 2.95 4.88
CA PHE A 58 -5.82 1.97 5.96
C PHE A 58 -4.49 1.79 6.66
N MET A 59 -4.35 2.37 7.85
CA MET A 59 -3.11 2.28 8.65
C MET A 59 -3.13 1.11 9.63
N ASP A 60 -4.26 0.41 9.68
CA ASP A 60 -4.55 -0.75 10.52
C ASP A 60 -5.00 -1.91 9.62
N VAL A 61 -4.53 -3.13 9.90
CA VAL A 61 -4.76 -4.28 9.02
C VAL A 61 -6.18 -4.84 9.22
N GLU A 62 -6.71 -4.80 10.43
CA GLU A 62 -8.05 -5.24 10.78
C GLU A 62 -9.09 -4.36 10.08
N GLU A 63 -8.92 -3.03 10.10
CA GLU A 63 -9.76 -2.10 9.33
C GLU A 63 -9.75 -2.42 7.82
N PHE A 64 -8.56 -2.72 7.27
CA PHE A 64 -8.43 -3.08 5.86
C PHE A 64 -9.15 -4.38 5.55
N ILE A 65 -8.96 -5.42 6.37
CA ILE A 65 -9.58 -6.74 6.19
C ILE A 65 -11.11 -6.64 6.25
N GLU A 66 -11.65 -5.92 7.24
CA GLU A 66 -13.09 -5.72 7.40
C GLU A 66 -13.69 -5.02 6.17
N PHE A 67 -13.05 -3.94 5.71
CA PHE A 67 -13.49 -3.23 4.51
C PHE A 67 -13.38 -4.11 3.26
N TYR A 68 -12.25 -4.78 3.08
CA TYR A 68 -11.96 -5.60 1.91
C TYR A 68 -12.95 -6.77 1.81
N ALA A 69 -13.24 -7.45 2.92
CA ALA A 69 -14.21 -8.54 2.99
C ALA A 69 -15.61 -8.07 2.58
N ARG A 70 -16.07 -6.92 3.10
CA ARG A 70 -17.47 -6.46 2.95
C ARG A 70 -17.75 -5.65 1.69
N LYS A 71 -16.79 -4.85 1.22
CA LYS A 71 -17.04 -3.81 0.20
C LYS A 71 -16.43 -4.09 -1.16
N VAL A 72 -15.36 -4.90 -1.23
CA VAL A 72 -14.65 -5.17 -2.48
C VAL A 72 -15.09 -6.53 -3.04
N ASN A 73 -16.06 -6.51 -3.96
CA ASN A 73 -16.63 -7.72 -4.57
C ASN A 73 -16.39 -7.83 -6.08
N ALA A 74 -15.90 -6.77 -6.71
CA ALA A 74 -15.63 -6.75 -8.15
C ALA A 74 -14.25 -7.33 -8.46
N LEU A 75 -14.16 -8.07 -9.57
CA LEU A 75 -12.91 -8.49 -10.19
C LEU A 75 -12.85 -7.92 -11.62
N PRO A 76 -11.66 -7.55 -12.13
CA PRO A 76 -10.42 -7.45 -11.38
C PRO A 76 -10.42 -6.23 -10.43
N HIS A 77 -9.61 -6.30 -9.37
CA HIS A 77 -9.31 -5.15 -8.51
C HIS A 77 -7.83 -5.19 -8.09
N VAL A 78 -7.32 -4.08 -7.57
CA VAL A 78 -5.91 -3.92 -7.23
C VAL A 78 -5.78 -3.48 -5.78
N VAL A 79 -4.95 -4.17 -5.02
CA VAL A 79 -4.57 -3.85 -3.64
C VAL A 79 -3.10 -3.45 -3.61
N HIS A 80 -2.76 -2.49 -2.77
CA HIS A 80 -1.37 -2.13 -2.51
C HIS A 80 -1.12 -2.00 -1.01
N PHE A 81 -0.03 -2.64 -0.56
CA PHE A 81 0.51 -2.55 0.78
C PHE A 81 1.82 -1.77 0.74
N ARG A 82 1.89 -0.68 1.50
CA ARG A 82 2.94 0.33 1.39
C ARG A 82 4.05 0.10 2.41
N LYS A 83 5.28 0.19 1.92
CA LYS A 83 6.47 0.47 2.73
C LYS A 83 6.96 1.86 2.33
N ALA A 84 6.90 2.83 3.24
CA ALA A 84 7.17 4.22 2.93
C ALA A 84 8.65 4.42 2.56
N THR A 85 8.89 4.82 1.32
CA THR A 85 10.21 5.18 0.78
C THR A 85 10.31 6.64 0.36
N SER A 86 9.17 7.25 0.01
CA SER A 86 9.02 8.63 -0.43
C SER A 86 7.73 9.23 0.16
N GLY A 87 7.72 10.53 0.43
CA GLY A 87 6.50 11.26 0.84
C GLY A 87 6.03 11.06 2.29
N GLY A 88 6.81 10.40 3.15
CA GLY A 88 6.49 10.19 4.57
C GLY A 88 5.37 9.18 4.83
N VAL A 89 5.07 8.88 6.10
CA VAL A 89 3.97 7.96 6.48
C VAL A 89 2.72 8.79 6.75
N SER A 90 1.76 8.76 5.81
CA SER A 90 0.43 9.32 6.03
C SER A 90 -0.63 8.61 5.18
N PRO A 91 -1.92 8.64 5.60
CA PRO A 91 -3.01 8.02 4.86
C PRO A 91 -3.11 8.48 3.40
N GLU A 92 -2.87 9.77 3.14
CA GLU A 92 -2.98 10.39 1.81
C GLU A 92 -1.88 9.93 0.84
N MET A 93 -0.75 9.48 1.38
CA MET A 93 0.41 9.06 0.58
C MET A 93 0.43 7.55 0.30
N THR A 94 -0.57 6.82 0.78
CA THR A 94 -0.84 5.45 0.34
C THR A 94 -1.32 5.41 -1.11
N HIS A 95 -1.19 4.26 -1.78
CA HIS A 95 -1.69 4.06 -3.14
C HIS A 95 -3.15 3.62 -3.11
N PRO A 96 -3.94 3.89 -4.18
CA PRO A 96 -3.55 4.49 -5.45
C PRO A 96 -3.52 6.03 -5.48
N PHE A 97 -3.01 6.56 -6.59
CA PHE A 97 -3.19 7.95 -6.99
C PHE A 97 -4.11 8.02 -8.22
N ILE A 98 -4.93 9.08 -8.29
CA ILE A 98 -5.81 9.31 -9.43
C ILE A 98 -4.97 9.88 -10.58
N VAL A 99 -5.05 9.25 -11.75
CA VAL A 99 -4.42 9.75 -12.99
C VAL A 99 -5.22 10.95 -13.49
N ASP A 100 -4.91 12.11 -12.94
CA ASP A 100 -5.42 13.42 -13.34
C ASP A 100 -4.32 14.46 -13.14
N LEU A 101 -4.34 15.54 -13.94
CA LEU A 101 -3.42 16.67 -13.79
C LEU A 101 -3.49 17.30 -12.40
N GLN A 102 -4.63 17.20 -11.73
CA GLN A 102 -4.79 17.66 -10.35
C GLN A 102 -4.37 16.62 -9.30
N SER A 103 -4.30 15.33 -9.67
CA SER A 103 -4.03 14.17 -8.80
C SER A 103 -4.38 14.40 -7.32
N PRO A 104 -5.68 14.59 -6.99
CA PRO A 104 -6.09 15.01 -5.66
C PRO A 104 -5.84 13.91 -4.62
N LEU A 105 -5.49 14.32 -3.41
CA LEU A 105 -5.20 13.44 -2.27
C LEU A 105 -6.50 12.98 -1.59
N ARG A 106 -7.27 12.11 -2.26
CA ARG A 106 -8.52 11.57 -1.74
C ARG A 106 -8.30 10.21 -1.07
N LEU A 107 -8.84 10.03 0.14
CA LEU A 107 -8.87 8.71 0.80
C LEU A 107 -9.99 7.82 0.26
N THR A 108 -11.09 8.41 -0.20
CA THR A 108 -12.19 7.73 -0.87
C THR A 108 -12.56 8.52 -2.11
N TRP A 109 -12.74 7.84 -3.24
CA TRP A 109 -13.15 8.51 -4.48
C TRP A 109 -13.86 7.55 -5.44
N SER A 110 -14.67 8.10 -6.32
CA SER A 110 -15.35 7.36 -7.39
C SER A 110 -15.50 8.23 -8.64
N GLY A 111 -15.13 7.71 -9.81
CA GLY A 111 -15.20 8.46 -11.06
C GLY A 111 -14.65 7.69 -12.26
N LYS A 112 -14.44 8.38 -13.39
CA LYS A 112 -14.06 7.76 -14.67
C LYS A 112 -12.56 7.86 -15.01
N LYS A 113 -11.74 8.29 -14.06
CA LYS A 113 -10.28 8.46 -14.22
C LYS A 113 -9.56 7.17 -13.83
N PRO A 114 -8.47 6.81 -14.54
CA PRO A 114 -7.62 5.68 -14.16
C PRO A 114 -6.99 5.88 -12.77
N LEU A 115 -6.64 4.77 -12.13
CA LEU A 115 -6.00 4.76 -10.81
C LEU A 115 -4.66 4.04 -10.90
N LEU A 116 -3.60 4.70 -10.45
CA LEU A 116 -2.22 4.26 -10.57
C LEU A 116 -1.67 3.73 -9.24
N PHE A 117 -1.10 2.53 -9.29
CA PHE A 117 -0.32 1.90 -8.24
C PHE A 117 1.14 1.80 -8.69
N HIS A 118 2.07 1.86 -7.74
CA HIS A 118 3.50 1.80 -8.02
C HIS A 118 4.23 1.03 -6.92
N ASN A 119 5.13 0.13 -7.32
CA ASN A 119 6.09 -0.54 -6.47
C ASN A 119 7.49 -0.28 -7.02
N GLY A 120 8.25 0.52 -6.28
CA GLY A 120 9.59 0.96 -6.66
C GLY A 120 9.87 2.35 -6.10
N VAL A 121 10.98 2.92 -6.54
CA VAL A 121 11.35 4.32 -6.29
C VAL A 121 11.77 4.91 -7.63
N ILE A 122 11.11 6.00 -8.04
CA ILE A 122 11.57 6.77 -9.20
C ILE A 122 12.71 7.67 -8.72
N GLN A 123 13.93 7.37 -9.15
CA GLN A 123 15.09 8.19 -8.79
C GLN A 123 14.98 9.58 -9.40
N ARG A 124 15.28 10.61 -8.60
CA ARG A 124 15.25 12.03 -9.03
C ARG A 124 13.90 12.43 -9.65
N TRP A 125 12.81 11.93 -9.09
CA TRP A 125 11.46 12.18 -9.60
C TRP A 125 11.12 13.67 -9.60
N GLU A 126 11.69 14.47 -8.69
CA GLU A 126 11.53 15.92 -8.64
C GLU A 126 12.07 16.57 -9.92
N ASP A 127 13.30 16.21 -10.31
CA ASP A 127 13.94 16.73 -11.53
C ASP A 127 13.16 16.33 -12.79
N ILE A 128 12.68 15.09 -12.83
CA ILE A 128 11.84 14.60 -13.93
C ILE A 128 10.55 15.41 -13.97
N PHE A 129 9.86 15.56 -12.83
CA PHE A 129 8.58 16.25 -12.75
C PHE A 129 8.71 17.72 -13.15
N LEU A 130 9.75 18.42 -12.69
CA LEU A 130 10.02 19.82 -13.03
C LEU A 130 10.15 20.05 -14.55
N ARG A 131 10.61 19.06 -15.32
CA ARG A 131 10.65 19.14 -16.80
C ARG A 131 9.26 19.14 -17.44
N PHE A 132 8.28 18.49 -16.81
CA PHE A 132 6.89 18.45 -17.29
C PHE A 132 6.04 19.63 -16.77
N VAL A 133 6.45 20.30 -15.69
CA VAL A 133 5.67 21.38 -15.06
C VAL A 133 5.19 22.46 -16.04
N PRO A 134 6.02 23.00 -16.96
CA PRO A 134 5.56 24.04 -17.88
C PRO A 134 4.37 23.60 -18.74
N ASP A 135 4.41 22.37 -19.25
CA ASP A 135 3.35 21.83 -20.11
C ASP A 135 2.12 21.40 -19.30
N VAL A 136 2.32 20.83 -18.11
CA VAL A 136 1.24 20.53 -17.16
C VAL A 136 0.49 21.82 -16.79
N LEU A 137 1.19 22.91 -16.49
CA LEU A 137 0.57 24.21 -16.18
C LEU A 137 -0.12 24.84 -17.39
N ARG A 138 0.41 24.66 -18.60
CA ARG A 138 -0.26 25.08 -19.84
C ARG A 138 -1.57 24.31 -20.01
N GLU A 139 -1.54 23.01 -19.80
CA GLU A 139 -2.70 22.13 -19.94
C GLU A 139 -3.77 22.39 -18.86
N LEU A 140 -3.37 22.61 -17.60
CA LEU A 140 -4.29 22.99 -16.52
C LEU A 140 -5.04 24.28 -16.85
N ARG A 141 -4.34 25.29 -17.37
CA ARG A 141 -4.96 26.56 -17.80
C ARG A 141 -5.91 26.35 -18.99
N ARG A 142 -5.45 25.63 -20.02
CA ARG A 142 -6.24 25.32 -21.22
C ARG A 142 -7.53 24.57 -20.90
N SER A 143 -7.45 23.62 -19.97
CA SER A 143 -8.59 22.82 -19.50
C SER A 143 -9.43 23.49 -18.41
N ARG A 144 -9.13 24.76 -18.05
CA ARG A 144 -9.80 25.53 -16.98
C ARG A 144 -9.83 24.80 -15.63
N LYS A 145 -8.83 23.97 -15.36
CA LYS A 145 -8.68 23.22 -14.09
C LYS A 145 -7.85 23.96 -13.04
N GLY A 146 -7.13 25.00 -13.44
CA GLY A 146 -6.35 25.84 -12.53
C GLY A 146 -5.15 26.47 -13.21
N SER A 147 -4.40 27.27 -12.44
CA SER A 147 -3.21 27.99 -12.89
C SER A 147 -1.95 27.61 -12.11
N TYR A 148 -2.06 26.69 -11.15
CA TYR A 148 -0.98 26.29 -10.25
C TYR A 148 -0.88 24.77 -10.16
N LEU A 149 0.27 24.27 -9.72
CA LEU A 149 0.43 22.87 -9.40
C LEU A 149 -0.49 22.48 -8.22
N PRO A 150 -0.94 21.22 -8.17
CA PRO A 150 -1.78 20.75 -7.08
C PRO A 150 -1.11 20.92 -5.72
N PRO A 151 -1.84 21.42 -4.70
CA PRO A 151 -1.28 21.58 -3.36
C PRO A 151 -1.10 20.22 -2.65
N GLY A 152 -0.47 20.25 -1.48
CA GLY A 152 -0.26 19.10 -0.60
C GLY A 152 1.03 18.33 -0.86
N PRO A 153 1.30 17.28 -0.07
CA PRO A 153 2.55 16.52 -0.15
C PRO A 153 2.71 15.82 -1.51
N TRP A 154 3.95 15.71 -1.95
CA TRP A 154 4.32 15.02 -3.18
C TRP A 154 5.12 13.76 -2.89
N SER A 155 4.96 12.79 -3.78
CA SER A 155 5.82 11.61 -3.90
C SER A 155 6.10 11.38 -5.37
N ASP A 156 7.10 10.55 -5.62
CA ASP A 156 7.40 9.98 -6.93
C ASP A 156 6.14 9.46 -7.64
N THR A 157 5.28 8.73 -6.93
CA THR A 157 4.07 8.15 -7.55
C THR A 157 3.00 9.19 -7.84
N ARG A 158 2.83 10.21 -6.97
CA ARG A 158 1.88 11.31 -7.26
C ARG A 158 2.33 12.08 -8.49
N ALA A 159 3.64 12.35 -8.62
CA ALA A 159 4.21 12.94 -9.82
C ALA A 159 4.01 12.05 -11.05
N ALA A 160 4.25 10.74 -10.93
CA ALA A 160 3.99 9.78 -12.00
C ALA A 160 2.52 9.78 -12.45
N ALA A 161 1.56 9.90 -11.52
CA ALA A 161 0.14 9.99 -11.86
C ALA A 161 -0.19 11.24 -12.69
N VAL A 162 0.41 12.39 -12.36
CA VAL A 162 0.26 13.64 -13.12
C VAL A 162 0.93 13.55 -14.49
N ILE A 163 2.16 13.03 -14.55
CA ILE A 163 2.88 12.84 -15.82
C ILE A 163 2.12 11.86 -16.71
N THR A 164 1.59 10.77 -16.15
CA THR A 164 0.75 9.80 -16.88
C THR A 164 -0.54 10.44 -17.40
N ALA A 165 -1.16 11.33 -16.63
CA ALA A 165 -2.35 12.06 -17.07
C ALA A 165 -2.06 13.02 -18.23
N PHE A 166 -0.83 13.54 -18.32
CA PHE A 166 -0.39 14.45 -19.36
C PHE A 166 0.14 13.73 -20.62
N ALA A 167 1.04 12.76 -20.44
CA ALA A 167 1.80 12.10 -21.50
C ALA A 167 1.23 10.72 -21.91
N GLY A 168 0.24 10.21 -21.17
CA GLY A 168 -0.29 8.85 -21.36
C GLY A 168 0.53 7.77 -20.66
N GLU A 169 -0.01 6.55 -20.59
CA GLU A 169 0.57 5.44 -19.83
C GLU A 169 1.89 4.91 -20.37
N GLY A 170 2.22 5.16 -21.64
CA GLY A 170 3.50 4.75 -22.23
C GLY A 170 4.72 5.29 -21.47
N ILE A 171 4.56 6.39 -20.74
CA ILE A 171 5.64 6.97 -19.92
C ILE A 171 6.08 6.04 -18.77
N LEU A 172 5.19 5.18 -18.27
CA LEU A 172 5.44 4.33 -17.11
C LEU A 172 6.60 3.34 -17.36
N SER A 173 6.78 2.91 -18.61
CA SER A 173 7.91 2.05 -19.01
C SER A 173 9.28 2.73 -18.84
N PHE A 174 9.32 4.07 -18.79
CA PHE A 174 10.55 4.85 -18.66
C PHE A 174 10.83 5.35 -17.23
N LEU A 175 9.81 5.38 -16.37
CA LEU A 175 9.95 5.88 -15.00
C LEU A 175 10.58 4.86 -14.04
N GLY A 176 10.76 3.60 -14.47
CA GLY A 176 11.30 2.52 -13.65
C GLY A 176 10.32 2.06 -12.56
N GLY A 177 10.56 0.88 -12.00
CA GLY A 177 9.65 0.25 -11.03
C GLY A 177 8.56 -0.60 -11.70
N LYS A 178 7.54 -0.96 -10.91
CA LYS A 178 6.40 -1.77 -11.35
C LYS A 178 5.11 -1.00 -11.12
N TYR A 179 4.21 -1.03 -12.10
CA TYR A 179 2.95 -0.29 -12.02
C TYR A 179 1.77 -1.20 -12.30
N ALA A 180 0.64 -0.86 -11.69
CA ALA A 180 -0.67 -1.35 -12.11
C ALA A 180 -1.60 -0.15 -12.30
N VAL A 181 -2.29 -0.11 -13.43
CA VAL A 181 -3.30 0.89 -13.76
C VAL A 181 -4.62 0.18 -13.90
N ILE A 182 -5.60 0.53 -13.06
CA ILE A 182 -6.98 0.08 -13.22
C ILE A 182 -7.81 1.17 -13.89
N ASP A 183 -8.49 0.78 -14.96
CA ASP A 183 -9.46 1.64 -15.64
C ASP A 183 -10.56 0.82 -16.32
N ARG A 184 -11.82 1.18 -16.07
CA ARG A 184 -13.01 0.60 -16.73
C ARG A 184 -13.06 -0.92 -16.67
N GLY A 185 -12.70 -1.52 -15.53
CA GLY A 185 -12.72 -2.97 -15.34
C GLY A 185 -11.51 -3.70 -15.93
N HIS A 186 -10.54 -2.99 -16.48
CA HIS A 186 -9.29 -3.56 -16.97
C HIS A 186 -8.12 -3.14 -16.09
N VAL A 187 -7.20 -4.06 -15.84
CA VAL A 187 -5.94 -3.76 -15.18
C VAL A 187 -4.79 -3.96 -16.16
N ARG A 188 -3.97 -2.92 -16.35
CA ARG A 188 -2.74 -2.96 -17.13
C ARG A 188 -1.55 -2.95 -16.18
N THR A 189 -0.59 -3.84 -16.38
CA THR A 189 0.63 -3.91 -15.58
C THR A 189 1.85 -3.50 -16.39
N TYR A 190 2.79 -2.82 -15.74
CA TYR A 190 4.07 -2.40 -16.31
C TYR A 190 5.18 -2.94 -15.41
N GLY A 191 6.19 -3.59 -16.00
CA GLY A 191 7.19 -4.36 -15.28
C GLY A 191 6.78 -5.82 -15.02
N LYS A 192 7.68 -6.61 -14.42
CA LYS A 192 7.46 -8.06 -14.23
C LYS A 192 6.64 -8.34 -12.97
N PHE A 193 5.47 -8.96 -13.14
CA PHE A 193 4.64 -9.50 -12.06
C PHE A 193 4.73 -11.03 -12.05
N VAL A 194 4.48 -11.63 -10.88
CA VAL A 194 4.42 -13.07 -10.68
C VAL A 194 2.96 -13.46 -10.50
N GLU A 195 2.48 -14.38 -11.34
CA GLU A 195 1.14 -14.94 -11.20
C GLU A 195 1.13 -16.10 -10.21
N GLU A 196 0.20 -16.05 -9.27
CA GLU A 196 -0.04 -17.15 -8.33
C GLU A 196 -1.53 -17.29 -8.04
N LYS A 197 -2.11 -18.41 -8.50
CA LYS A 197 -3.49 -18.80 -8.20
C LYS A 197 -4.50 -17.67 -8.49
N GLY A 198 -4.40 -17.03 -9.66
CA GLY A 198 -5.33 -15.97 -10.06
C GLY A 198 -5.05 -14.56 -9.49
N ILE A 199 -3.88 -14.35 -8.88
CA ILE A 199 -3.38 -13.03 -8.43
C ILE A 199 -2.05 -12.73 -9.11
N LEU A 200 -1.87 -11.51 -9.63
CA LEU A 200 -0.55 -11.01 -10.05
C LEU A 200 0.09 -10.19 -8.93
N PHE A 201 1.19 -10.68 -8.36
CA PHE A 201 1.97 -9.96 -7.37
C PHE A 201 3.16 -9.24 -7.98
N SER A 202 3.40 -8.02 -7.55
CA SER A 202 4.57 -7.23 -8.00
C SER A 202 5.90 -7.75 -7.43
N ASN A 203 5.92 -8.54 -6.37
CA ASN A 203 7.09 -9.27 -5.87
C ASN A 203 6.62 -10.42 -4.97
N THR A 204 7.56 -11.19 -4.42
CA THR A 204 7.26 -12.37 -3.59
C THR A 204 7.45 -12.13 -2.09
N SER A 205 7.57 -10.88 -1.61
CA SER A 205 7.86 -10.62 -0.19
C SER A 205 6.69 -11.00 0.73
N TYR A 206 5.47 -11.12 0.20
CA TYR A 206 4.31 -11.68 0.92
C TYR A 206 4.50 -13.15 1.34
N LYS A 207 5.47 -13.87 0.74
CA LYS A 207 5.80 -15.25 1.13
C LYS A 207 6.67 -15.33 2.38
N ASN A 208 7.19 -14.20 2.86
CA ASN A 208 7.94 -14.16 4.12
C ASN A 208 6.93 -14.23 5.27
N ILE A 209 6.56 -15.47 5.61
CA ILE A 209 5.60 -15.83 6.65
C ILE A 209 6.21 -15.54 8.03
N ARG A 210 5.35 -15.23 9.01
CA ARG A 210 5.69 -15.29 10.44
C ARG A 210 6.25 -16.68 10.79
N LEU A 211 7.56 -16.82 10.97
CA LEU A 211 8.09 -17.94 11.76
C LEU A 211 7.80 -17.64 13.23
N SER A 212 6.72 -18.19 13.77
CA SER A 212 6.56 -18.29 15.22
C SER A 212 7.63 -19.27 15.73
N LYS A 213 8.59 -18.78 16.50
CA LYS A 213 9.42 -19.66 17.32
C LYS A 213 8.53 -20.24 18.42
N GLY A 214 8.00 -21.44 18.18
CA GLY A 214 7.47 -22.29 19.23
C GLY A 214 8.60 -22.67 20.18
N GLY A 215 8.50 -22.20 21.42
CA GLY A 215 9.33 -22.62 22.55
C GLY A 215 8.52 -22.40 23.82
N SER A 216 7.74 -23.43 24.18
CA SER A 216 7.10 -23.72 25.48
C SER A 216 6.77 -22.53 26.43
N GLY A 217 5.46 -22.27 26.60
CA GLY A 217 4.89 -21.79 27.87
C GLY A 217 4.39 -20.32 27.91
N PHE A 218 3.07 -20.17 28.06
CA PHE A 218 2.29 -18.99 28.49
C PHE A 218 1.99 -17.85 27.49
N PRO A 219 0.82 -17.17 27.63
CA PRO A 219 0.11 -16.50 26.53
C PRO A 219 0.66 -15.10 26.25
N TYR A 220 0.82 -14.80 24.96
CA TYR A 220 1.44 -13.58 24.45
C TYR A 220 0.58 -12.34 24.69
N THR A 221 1.15 -11.36 25.38
CA THR A 221 0.65 -9.99 25.42
C THR A 221 1.10 -9.21 24.19
N TRP A 222 0.18 -8.43 23.65
CA TRP A 222 0.41 -7.47 22.57
C TRP A 222 1.40 -6.39 23.04
N VAL A 223 2.52 -6.20 22.33
CA VAL A 223 3.41 -5.05 22.56
C VAL A 223 3.44 -4.18 21.30
N PRO A 224 2.73 -3.05 21.28
CA PRO A 224 2.87 -2.08 20.21
C PRO A 224 4.20 -1.37 20.37
N LYS A 225 4.94 -1.19 19.26
CA LYS A 225 6.06 -0.25 19.22
C LYS A 225 5.50 1.18 19.29
N GLY A 226 5.48 1.74 20.49
CA GLY A 226 5.22 3.16 20.75
C GLY A 226 6.38 3.76 21.54
N ASN A 227 6.95 4.84 20.98
CA ASN A 227 7.79 5.88 21.57
C ASN A 227 8.70 5.55 22.77
N ALA A 228 10.00 5.68 22.53
CA ALA A 228 10.92 6.15 23.56
C ALA A 228 10.40 7.48 24.15
N ASP A 229 10.59 7.65 25.45
CA ASP A 229 10.19 8.79 26.28
C ASP A 229 8.78 8.71 26.89
N ALA A 230 8.62 7.90 27.95
CA ALA A 230 7.90 8.29 29.17
C ALA A 230 7.98 7.21 30.27
N ALA A 231 8.10 7.69 31.51
CA ALA A 231 7.76 7.06 32.78
C ALA A 231 8.72 6.02 33.40
N VAL A 232 9.65 6.57 34.18
CA VAL A 232 10.18 5.98 35.41
C VAL A 232 9.10 5.98 36.51
N ARG A 233 9.09 4.89 37.31
CA ARG A 233 8.64 4.69 38.70
C ARG A 233 7.27 4.03 39.03
N ASN A 234 7.45 2.91 39.74
CA ASN A 234 6.73 2.38 40.91
C ASN A 234 5.40 1.64 40.72
N GLY A 235 5.51 0.31 40.55
CA GLY A 235 5.25 -0.68 41.61
C GLY A 235 3.85 -0.73 42.24
N SER A 236 3.09 -1.79 41.94
CA SER A 236 2.43 -2.67 42.93
C SER A 236 1.78 -3.85 42.20
N ALA A 237 1.95 -5.04 42.77
CA ALA A 237 1.40 -6.30 42.28
C ALA A 237 -0.09 -6.42 42.60
N VAL A 238 -0.85 -7.07 41.72
CA VAL A 238 -2.13 -7.71 42.08
C VAL A 238 -2.22 -9.04 41.35
N GLU A 239 -2.30 -10.12 42.12
CA GLU A 239 -2.54 -11.50 41.71
C GLU A 239 -3.96 -11.64 41.15
N VAL A 240 -4.15 -12.51 40.15
CA VAL A 240 -5.50 -12.94 39.72
C VAL A 240 -5.53 -14.46 39.68
N GLU A 241 -6.33 -15.03 40.59
CA GLU A 241 -6.65 -16.44 40.70
C GLU A 241 -7.49 -16.93 39.50
N SER A 242 -7.21 -18.17 39.09
CA SER A 242 -7.90 -18.91 38.04
C SER A 242 -9.24 -19.49 38.54
N VAL A 243 -10.28 -19.39 37.72
CA VAL A 243 -11.44 -20.30 37.80
C VAL A 243 -11.76 -20.81 36.40
N ALA A 244 -11.54 -22.10 36.19
CA ALA A 244 -12.10 -22.86 35.09
C ALA A 244 -13.43 -23.48 35.59
N GLU A 245 -14.46 -23.53 34.73
CA GLU A 245 -15.27 -24.74 34.54
C GLU A 245 -16.28 -24.61 33.39
N GLU A 246 -16.25 -25.64 32.55
CA GLU A 246 -17.31 -26.36 31.85
C GLU A 246 -18.54 -25.64 31.26
N TRP A 247 -18.75 -25.84 29.96
CA TRP A 247 -20.08 -25.83 29.34
C TRP A 247 -20.30 -27.11 28.53
N TRP A 248 -21.33 -27.86 28.95
CA TRP A 248 -21.89 -29.02 28.26
C TRP A 248 -22.82 -28.64 27.11
N VAL A 249 -23.02 -29.64 26.25
CA VAL A 249 -23.69 -29.67 24.95
C VAL A 249 -25.24 -29.71 25.03
N ARG A 250 -25.88 -29.11 24.00
CA ARG A 250 -27.25 -29.31 23.44
C ARG A 250 -28.47 -28.71 24.15
N ARG A 251 -29.16 -27.81 23.44
CA ARG A 251 -30.34 -28.13 22.60
C ARG A 251 -30.32 -27.30 21.33
#